data_AF-A0A266N8J9-F1
#
_entry.id   AF-A0A266N8J9-F1
#
_cell.length_a   1.000
_cell.length_b   1.000
_cell.length_c   1.000
_cell.angle_alpha   90.00
_cell.angle_beta   90.00
_cell.angle_gamma   90.00
#
_symmetry.space_group_name_H-M   'P 1'
#
loop_
_entity.id
_entity.type
_entity.pdbx_description
1 polymer ?
#
loop_
_entity_poly.entity_id
_entity_poly.type
_entity_poly.pdbx_seq_one_letter_code
_entity_poly.pdbx_strand_id
1 'polypeptide(L)'
;MAKKAAKAPTPPSPYELFGLRIQKEISSPKAQKAKMAVLLPQEGDNPEFWERLLEEISENDNVTVAHRDDGGVNVFWTVLEED
;
A
#
# COMPACT_ATOMS: atom_id res chain seq x y z
N MET A 1 31.59 5.54 -27.84
CA MET A 1 30.84 5.27 -26.59
C MET A 1 29.46 5.93 -26.72
N ALA A 2 28.42 5.19 -27.11
CA ALA A 2 27.07 5.75 -27.24
C ALA A 2 26.41 5.86 -25.85
N LYS A 3 26.19 7.08 -25.37
CA LYS A 3 25.39 7.32 -24.15
C LYS A 3 23.94 6.96 -24.46
N LYS A 4 23.44 5.87 -23.89
CA LYS A 4 22.02 5.53 -23.88
C LYS A 4 21.28 6.70 -23.24
N ALA A 5 20.47 7.42 -24.03
CA ALA A 5 19.61 8.47 -23.49
C ALA A 5 18.65 7.84 -22.48
N ALA A 6 18.73 8.28 -21.23
CA ALA A 6 17.77 7.89 -20.20
C ALA A 6 16.39 8.41 -20.64
N LYS A 7 15.43 7.50 -20.86
CA LYS A 7 14.02 7.88 -21.03
C LYS A 7 13.61 8.68 -19.79
N ALA A 8 12.95 9.82 -20.01
CA ALA A 8 12.30 10.56 -18.92
C ALA A 8 11.37 9.60 -18.15
N PRO A 9 11.29 9.70 -16.81
CA PRO A 9 10.42 8.85 -16.03
C PRO A 9 8.98 9.05 -16.49
N THR A 10 8.30 7.95 -16.80
CA THR A 10 6.86 7.97 -17.09
C THR A 10 6.13 8.45 -15.83
N PRO A 11 5.16 9.38 -15.94
CA PRO A 11 4.37 9.78 -14.79
C PRO A 11 3.63 8.56 -14.23
N PRO A 12 3.49 8.45 -12.90
CA PRO A 12 2.77 7.34 -12.28
C PRO A 12 1.32 7.33 -12.75
N SER A 13 0.80 6.12 -12.98
CA SER A 13 -0.61 5.90 -13.27
C SER A 13 -1.48 6.28 -12.06
N PRO A 14 -2.81 6.46 -12.26
CA PRO A 14 -3.73 6.72 -11.17
C PRO A 14 -3.68 5.65 -10.05
N TYR A 15 -3.50 4.37 -10.42
CA TYR A 15 -3.35 3.28 -9.46
C TYR A 15 -2.06 3.42 -8.64
N GLU A 16 -0.94 3.77 -9.29
CA GLU A 16 0.33 3.99 -8.59
C GLU A 16 0.28 5.18 -7.65
N LEU A 17 -0.37 6.28 -8.02
CA LEU A 17 -0.56 7.44 -7.14
C LEU A 17 -1.39 7.06 -5.90
N PHE A 18 -2.45 6.28 -6.09
CA PHE A 18 -3.26 5.73 -5.00
C PHE A 18 -2.42 4.81 -4.09
N GLY A 19 -1.69 3.86 -4.67
CA GLY A 19 -0.81 2.94 -3.92
C GLY A 19 0.28 3.67 -3.13
N LEU A 20 0.90 4.72 -3.70
CA LEU A 20 1.91 5.54 -3.01
C LEU A 20 1.35 6.22 -1.75
N ARG A 21 0.10 6.68 -1.78
CA ARG A 21 -0.55 7.26 -0.61
C ARG A 21 -0.71 6.21 0.50
N ILE A 22 -1.19 5.02 0.15
CA ILE A 22 -1.37 3.93 1.11
C ILE A 22 -0.03 3.44 1.65
N GLN A 23 0.98 3.31 0.78
CA GLN A 23 2.34 2.96 1.16
C GLN A 23 2.90 3.95 2.18
N LYS A 24 2.59 5.25 2.06
CA LYS A 24 3.03 6.27 3.03
C LYS A 24 2.45 6.02 4.43
N GLU A 25 1.21 5.54 4.53
CA GLU A 25 0.58 5.20 5.81
C GLU A 25 1.25 3.97 6.43
N ILE A 26 1.45 2.91 5.63
CA ILE A 26 2.12 1.68 6.04
C ILE A 26 3.58 1.93 6.44
N SER A 27 4.29 2.77 5.69
CA SER A 27 5.71 3.07 5.88
C SER A 27 5.95 4.13 6.95
N SER A 28 4.90 4.66 7.58
CA SER A 28 5.04 5.65 8.64
C SER A 28 5.80 5.04 9.83
N PRO A 29 6.67 5.81 10.52
CA PRO A 29 7.41 5.30 11.67
C PRO A 29 6.51 4.71 12.76
N LYS A 30 5.32 5.30 12.93
CA LYS A 30 4.29 4.81 13.86
C LYS A 30 3.80 3.43 13.44
N ALA A 31 3.43 3.26 12.17
CA ALA A 31 2.89 2.00 11.67
C ALA A 31 3.96 0.89 11.67
N GLN A 32 5.18 1.22 11.24
CA GLN A 32 6.32 0.28 11.26
C GLN A 32 6.72 -0.16 12.67
N LYS A 33 6.62 0.72 13.67
CA LYS A 33 6.86 0.38 15.08
C LYS A 33 5.73 -0.47 15.66
N ALA A 34 4.47 -0.12 15.35
CA ALA A 34 3.29 -0.84 15.83
C ALA A 34 3.03 -2.16 15.08
N LYS A 35 3.68 -2.35 13.93
CA LYS A 35 3.41 -3.44 12.99
C LYS A 35 1.93 -3.50 12.58
N MET A 36 1.34 -2.32 12.45
CA MET A 36 -0.07 -2.11 12.13
C MET A 36 -0.27 -0.75 11.45
N ALA A 37 -1.13 -0.70 10.44
CA ALA A 37 -1.64 0.53 9.83
C ALA A 37 -3.18 0.51 9.80
N VAL A 38 -3.79 1.69 9.92
CA VAL A 38 -5.22 1.87 9.66
C VAL A 38 -5.34 2.53 8.31
N LEU A 39 -6.00 1.88 7.37
CA LEU A 39 -6.18 2.36 6.01
C LEU A 39 -7.65 2.72 5.81
N LEU A 40 -7.90 3.88 5.22
CA LEU A 40 -9.23 4.38 4.92
C LEU A 40 -9.29 4.85 3.46
N PRO A 41 -10.34 4.48 2.71
CA PRO A 41 -10.62 5.11 1.44
C PRO A 41 -10.94 6.60 1.66
N GLN A 42 -10.48 7.44 0.75
CA GLN A 42 -10.79 8.87 0.68
C GLN A 42 -11.97 9.11 -0.26
N GLU A 43 -12.63 10.25 -0.06
CA GLU A 43 -13.65 10.71 -0.98
C GLU A 43 -13.05 10.87 -2.39
N GLY A 44 -13.64 10.19 -3.37
CA GLY A 44 -13.18 10.17 -4.76
C GLY A 44 -12.14 9.10 -5.10
N ASP A 45 -11.71 8.27 -4.14
CA ASP A 45 -10.95 7.07 -4.47
C ASP A 45 -11.78 6.14 -5.38
N ASN A 46 -11.09 5.48 -6.31
CA ASN A 46 -11.72 4.44 -7.11
C ASN A 46 -11.93 3.18 -6.24
N PRO A 47 -13.18 2.69 -6.07
CA PRO A 47 -13.44 1.48 -5.30
C PRO A 47 -12.72 0.25 -5.85
N GLU A 48 -12.57 0.13 -7.17
CA GLU A 48 -11.85 -1.01 -7.78
C GLU A 48 -10.36 -1.01 -7.40
N PHE A 49 -9.75 0.18 -7.25
CA PHE A 49 -8.36 0.28 -6.80
C PHE A 49 -8.22 -0.10 -5.33
N TRP A 50 -9.22 0.25 -4.51
CA TRP A 50 -9.27 -0.13 -3.11
C TRP A 50 -9.41 -1.64 -2.96
N GLU A 51 -10.38 -2.26 -3.63
CA GLU A 51 -10.57 -3.71 -3.59
C GLU A 51 -9.33 -4.47 -4.07
N ARG A 52 -8.77 -4.07 -5.21
CA ARG A 52 -7.55 -4.67 -5.76
C ARG A 52 -6.37 -4.56 -4.78
N LEU A 53 -6.18 -3.40 -4.16
CA LEU A 53 -5.08 -3.22 -3.21
C LEU A 53 -5.25 -4.11 -1.98
N LEU A 54 -6.47 -4.26 -1.47
CA LEU A 54 -6.74 -5.13 -0.33
C LEU A 54 -6.47 -6.61 -0.68
N GLU A 55 -6.80 -7.03 -1.90
CA GLU A 55 -6.45 -8.35 -2.42
C GLU A 55 -4.92 -8.52 -2.45
N GLU A 56 -4.20 -7.61 -3.10
CA GLU A 56 -2.73 -7.65 -3.20
C GLU A 56 -2.03 -7.67 -1.82
N ILE A 57 -2.57 -6.94 -0.84
CA ILE A 57 -2.06 -6.95 0.55
C ILE A 57 -2.35 -8.28 1.25
N SER A 58 -3.55 -8.85 1.03
CA SER A 58 -3.99 -10.10 1.68
C SER A 58 -3.35 -11.36 1.08
N GLU A 59 -2.81 -11.28 -0.13
CA GLU A 59 -2.00 -12.34 -0.74
C GLU A 59 -0.70 -12.61 0.03
N ASN A 60 -0.29 -11.68 0.90
CA ASN A 60 0.92 -11.85 1.69
C ASN A 60 0.61 -12.57 3.02
N ASP A 61 1.14 -13.79 3.18
CA ASP A 61 0.90 -14.65 4.35
C ASP A 61 1.28 -14.01 5.70
N ASN A 62 2.24 -13.08 5.71
CA ASN A 62 2.66 -12.39 6.92
C ASN A 62 1.81 -11.15 7.24
N VAL A 63 0.69 -10.97 6.55
CA VAL A 63 -0.22 -9.83 6.68
C VAL A 63 -1.63 -10.30 7.05
N THR A 64 -2.28 -9.57 7.95
CA THR A 64 -3.68 -9.78 8.30
C THR A 64 -4.47 -8.49 8.05
N VAL A 65 -5.56 -8.59 7.29
CA VAL A 65 -6.47 -7.48 7.02
C VAL A 65 -7.77 -7.70 7.80
N ALA A 66 -8.15 -6.73 8.63
CA ALA A 66 -9.39 -6.73 9.39
C ALA A 66 -10.29 -5.57 8.96
N HIS A 67 -11.45 -5.89 8.37
CA HIS A 67 -12.46 -4.90 7.98
C HIS A 67 -13.08 -4.21 9.20
N ARG A 68 -13.38 -2.93 9.05
CA ARG A 68 -13.98 -2.07 10.08
C ARG A 68 -15.36 -1.60 9.63
N ASP A 69 -16.20 -1.22 10.60
CA ASP A 69 -17.55 -0.71 10.36
C ASP A 69 -17.57 0.66 9.64
N ASP A 70 -16.45 1.39 9.65
CA ASP A 70 -16.28 2.69 9.00
C ASP A 70 -15.85 2.60 7.52
N GLY A 71 -15.79 1.39 6.96
CA GLY A 71 -15.36 1.14 5.58
C GLY A 71 -13.83 1.14 5.39
N GLY A 72 -13.06 1.36 6.45
CA GLY A 72 -11.61 1.17 6.46
C GLY A 72 -11.20 -0.26 6.79
N VAL A 73 -9.88 -0.50 6.82
CA VAL A 73 -9.28 -1.75 7.28
C VAL A 73 -8.15 -1.47 8.27
N ASN A 74 -7.98 -2.37 9.24
CA ASN A 74 -6.74 -2.47 9.99
C ASN A 74 -5.86 -3.52 9.31
N VAL A 75 -4.63 -3.16 8.96
CA VAL A 75 -3.63 -4.06 8.40
C VAL A 75 -2.58 -4.32 9.47
N PHE A 76 -2.28 -5.57 9.75
CA PHE A 76 -1.25 -6.02 10.68
C PHE A 76 -0.22 -6.84 9.94
N TRP A 77 1.06 -6.79 10.34
CA TRP A 77 2.07 -7.65 9.71
C TRP A 77 3.11 -8.13 10.70
N THR A 78 3.69 -9.30 10.44
CA THR A 78 4.88 -9.78 11.15
C THR A 78 6.11 -9.55 10.28
N VAL A 79 7.20 -9.08 10.87
CA VAL A 79 8.50 -9.08 10.17
C VAL A 79 9.04 -10.49 10.28
N LEU A 80 9.08 -11.20 9.15
CA LEU A 80 9.83 -12.44 9.08
C LEU A 80 11.31 -12.08 9.28
N GLU A 81 11.95 -12.67 10.29
CA GLU A 81 13.41 -12.61 10.38
C GLU A 81 13.95 -13.39 9.19
N GLU A 82 14.60 -12.69 8.25
CA GLU A 82 15.43 -13.33 7.24
C GLU A 82 16.65 -13.91 7.99
N ASP A 83 16.74 -15.25 8.06
CA ASP A 83 17.89 -15.98 8.63
C ASP A 83 19.20 -15.71 7.84
#